data_AF-A0A1Q2YKT4-F1
#
_entry.id   AF-A0A1Q2YKT4-F1
#
_cell.length_a   1.000
_cell.length_b   1.000
_cell.length_c   1.000
_cell.angle_alpha   90.00
_cell.angle_beta   90.00
_cell.angle_gamma   90.00
#
_symmetry.space_group_name_H-M   'P 1'
#
loop_
_entity.id
_entity.type
_entity.pdbx_description
1 polymer ?
#
loop_
_entity_poly.entity_id
_entity_poly.type
_entity_poly.pdbx_seq_one_letter_code
_entity_poly.pdbx_strand_id
1 'polypeptide(L)'
;MTALRPPALTPFRLEGDFVSQLLTNIRTRSISWTSFVKANYLSSENMAVLKSVTSVNDQEDPASRVDVLIKDLPTYSKVLFDSITDISKNKSKYLDLTKILLVILYDGLTFIDNSVPEHTMTYEIMKISKNNPYPPFVEILESSSSGEQDSNQDGFVISILCAHILTFFLTTNPPSSKKAASELVSTVLKFIQNGLVTSSNAQYRFLGVQLLKELLSVKEFRDIYLKKTEYLDALIKIMLDKNVELQMRYLSIYCLWTLTFDSKTNQLLTTDPKYAEIIPTMFKFSNDAVKEKVVRLSISILINFLDVSGSSSSKSQTEIIKKFLLANGLTIVKNLIERKWSDNELKDDLNTLYDLLNDSIKSLTNFDEYENEIKTKHLLWSPCHKNSEFWYDNIEKFKENNWKLLKSLISLLSDDNSAPDANVNQLYTNQSIICYDLSMLIKVAPEVVKVINSFGTKTKIMTLMNSPNSNVKFEALRTTQLLVANSL
;
A
#
# COMPACT_ATOMS: atom_id res chain seq x y z
N MET A 1 -0.14 -7.56 -22.37
CA MET A 1 0.92 -7.16 -21.43
C MET A 1 0.98 -8.20 -20.33
N THR A 2 2.06 -8.97 -20.30
CA THR A 2 2.29 -10.08 -19.37
C THR A 2 2.49 -9.53 -17.96
N ALA A 3 1.40 -9.36 -17.22
CA ALA A 3 1.45 -9.16 -15.79
C ALA A 3 2.21 -10.35 -15.19
N LEU A 4 3.34 -10.07 -14.55
CA LEU A 4 4.10 -11.04 -13.76
C LEU A 4 3.12 -11.82 -12.88
N ARG A 5 3.10 -13.15 -13.05
CA ARG A 5 2.61 -14.00 -11.98
C ARG A 5 3.47 -13.67 -10.75
N PRO A 6 2.89 -13.44 -9.56
CA PRO A 6 3.69 -13.37 -8.35
C PRO A 6 4.60 -14.62 -8.33
N PRO A 7 5.86 -14.48 -7.88
CA PRO A 7 6.81 -15.60 -7.87
C PRO A 7 6.14 -16.81 -7.24
N ALA A 8 6.46 -18.01 -7.76
CA ALA A 8 6.00 -19.27 -7.16
C ALA A 8 6.18 -19.16 -5.65
N LEU A 9 5.11 -19.45 -4.90
CA LEU A 9 5.06 -19.34 -3.46
C LEU A 9 6.05 -20.34 -2.87
N THR A 10 7.34 -19.96 -2.83
CA THR A 10 8.34 -20.60 -1.98
C THR A 10 7.70 -20.82 -0.62
N PRO A 11 7.84 -22.00 0.00
CA PRO A 11 7.03 -22.38 1.15
C PRO A 11 7.02 -21.25 2.18
N PHE A 12 5.81 -20.71 2.39
CA PHE A 12 5.62 -19.49 3.16
C PHE A 12 5.96 -19.75 4.63
N ARG A 13 7.05 -19.14 5.09
CA ARG A 13 7.54 -19.21 6.46
C ARG A 13 7.28 -17.88 7.17
N LEU A 14 6.79 -17.95 8.41
CA LEU A 14 6.71 -16.77 9.27
C LEU A 14 8.11 -16.30 9.65
N GLU A 15 8.40 -15.03 9.38
CA GLU A 15 9.64 -14.35 9.72
C GLU A 15 9.52 -13.59 11.05
N GLY A 16 10.65 -13.44 11.76
CA GLY A 16 10.77 -12.63 12.96
C GLY A 16 11.24 -13.42 14.19
N ASP A 17 11.95 -12.72 15.08
CA ASP A 17 12.54 -13.31 16.29
C ASP A 17 11.47 -13.85 17.24
N PHE A 18 10.35 -13.13 17.35
CA PHE A 18 9.22 -13.54 18.19
C PHE A 18 8.69 -14.94 17.82
N VAL A 19 8.38 -15.18 16.54
CA VAL A 19 7.87 -16.48 16.10
C VAL A 19 8.95 -17.55 16.15
N SER A 20 10.19 -17.19 15.84
CA SER A 20 11.31 -18.13 15.91
C SER A 20 11.50 -18.64 17.35
N GLN A 21 11.54 -17.74 18.33
CA GLN A 21 11.62 -18.09 19.76
C GLN A 21 10.39 -18.89 20.20
N LEU A 22 9.19 -18.47 19.78
CA LEU A 22 7.96 -19.15 20.11
C LEU A 22 7.92 -20.60 19.61
N LEU A 23 8.29 -20.80 18.34
CA LEU A 23 8.34 -22.13 17.75
C LEU A 23 9.38 -22.97 18.47
N THR A 24 10.60 -22.46 18.67
CA THR A 24 11.66 -23.16 19.41
C THR A 24 11.21 -23.56 20.82
N ASN A 25 10.54 -22.68 21.56
CA ASN A 25 10.01 -22.98 22.89
C ASN A 25 8.96 -24.11 22.87
N ILE A 26 8.11 -24.17 21.85
CA ILE A 26 7.14 -25.28 21.70
C ILE A 26 7.86 -26.57 21.30
N ARG A 27 8.89 -26.47 20.46
CA ARG A 27 9.69 -27.62 20.00
C ARG A 27 10.50 -28.28 21.12
N THR A 28 11.02 -27.50 22.06
CA THR A 28 11.91 -28.00 23.13
C THR A 28 11.17 -28.49 24.38
N ARG A 29 9.87 -28.22 24.48
CA ARG A 29 9.10 -28.54 25.67
C ARG A 29 8.94 -30.05 25.84
N SER A 30 9.23 -30.56 27.03
CA SER A 30 9.05 -31.98 27.36
C SER A 30 7.56 -32.36 27.36
N ILE A 31 7.22 -33.45 26.66
CA ILE A 31 5.83 -33.87 26.45
C ILE A 31 5.54 -35.15 27.22
N SER A 32 4.53 -35.11 28.10
CA SER A 32 4.04 -36.30 28.81
C SER A 32 3.00 -37.05 27.97
N TRP A 33 3.44 -37.66 26.86
CA TRP A 33 2.61 -38.40 25.91
C TRP A 33 1.67 -39.44 26.56
N THR A 34 2.14 -40.11 27.61
CA THR A 34 1.38 -41.12 28.36
C THR A 34 0.16 -40.52 29.08
N SER A 35 0.22 -39.25 29.48
CA SER A 35 -0.90 -38.54 30.11
C SER A 35 -2.03 -38.28 29.11
N PHE A 36 -1.71 -37.96 27.86
CA PHE A 36 -2.71 -37.74 26.80
C PHE A 36 -3.40 -39.03 26.36
N VAL A 37 -2.68 -40.15 26.35
CA VAL A 37 -3.26 -41.47 26.10
C VAL A 37 -4.19 -41.89 27.24
N LYS A 38 -3.76 -41.70 28.50
CA LYS A 38 -4.61 -42.00 29.67
C LYS A 38 -5.89 -41.17 29.70
N ALA A 39 -5.84 -39.96 29.19
CA ALA A 39 -6.97 -39.06 29.10
C ALA A 39 -7.82 -39.25 27.82
N ASN A 40 -7.57 -40.31 27.03
CA ASN A 40 -8.30 -40.68 25.80
C ASN A 40 -8.26 -39.62 24.68
N TYR A 41 -7.25 -38.75 24.64
CA TYR A 41 -7.09 -37.77 23.56
C TYR A 41 -6.29 -38.30 22.37
N LEU A 42 -5.50 -39.35 22.58
CA LEU A 42 -4.65 -39.97 21.57
C LEU A 42 -4.69 -41.50 21.73
N SER A 43 -4.78 -42.22 20.62
CA SER A 43 -4.57 -43.66 20.63
C SER A 43 -3.10 -44.00 20.94
N SER A 44 -2.85 -45.19 21.49
CA SER A 44 -1.49 -45.64 21.80
C SER A 44 -0.62 -45.74 20.53
N GLU A 45 -1.23 -46.10 19.40
CA GLU A 45 -0.60 -46.17 18.09
C GLU A 45 -0.23 -44.79 17.56
N ASN A 46 -1.16 -43.82 17.59
CA ASN A 46 -0.91 -42.44 17.15
C ASN A 46 0.17 -41.78 18.01
N MET A 47 0.19 -42.08 19.31
CA MET A 47 1.21 -41.59 20.23
C MET A 47 2.60 -42.11 19.86
N ALA A 48 2.77 -43.39 19.51
CA ALA A 48 4.06 -43.93 19.11
C ALA A 48 4.61 -43.25 17.85
N VAL A 49 3.74 -43.01 16.87
CA VAL A 49 4.07 -42.29 15.63
C VAL A 49 4.50 -40.85 15.94
N LEU A 50 3.71 -40.07 16.70
CA LEU A 50 4.05 -38.68 17.02
C LEU A 50 5.28 -38.56 17.95
N LYS A 51 5.45 -39.51 18.85
CA LYS A 51 6.64 -39.59 19.72
C LYS A 51 7.91 -39.74 18.90
N SER A 52 7.90 -40.53 17.81
CA SER A 52 9.06 -40.69 16.94
C SER A 52 9.57 -39.36 16.36
N VAL A 53 8.66 -38.47 15.95
CA VAL A 53 8.99 -37.14 15.42
C VAL A 53 9.54 -36.22 16.51
N THR A 54 8.97 -36.27 17.71
CA THR A 54 9.39 -35.39 18.84
C THR A 54 10.61 -35.90 19.62
N SER A 55 11.01 -37.16 19.42
CA SER A 55 12.14 -37.79 20.11
C SER A 55 13.50 -37.55 19.45
N VAL A 56 13.53 -36.89 18.28
CA VAL A 56 14.78 -36.52 17.62
C VAL A 56 15.51 -35.49 18.49
N ASN A 57 16.75 -35.80 18.86
CA ASN A 57 17.57 -35.03 19.81
C ASN A 57 17.89 -33.59 19.36
N ASP A 58 17.62 -33.25 18.09
CA ASP A 58 17.81 -31.92 17.51
C ASP A 58 16.54 -31.08 17.69
N GLN A 59 16.13 -30.82 18.95
CA GLN A 59 14.94 -30.02 19.24
C GLN A 59 15.01 -28.58 18.68
N GLU A 60 16.16 -28.18 18.15
CA GLU A 60 16.43 -26.89 17.54
C GLU A 60 16.30 -26.87 16.01
N ASP A 61 16.51 -27.99 15.30
CA ASP A 61 16.54 -27.99 13.83
C ASP A 61 15.23 -28.53 13.22
N PRO A 62 14.39 -27.66 12.59
CA PRO A 62 13.16 -28.08 11.91
C PRO A 62 13.39 -29.07 10.77
N ALA A 63 14.57 -29.03 10.11
CA ALA A 63 14.86 -29.90 8.98
C ALA A 63 14.95 -31.38 9.40
N SER A 64 15.58 -31.67 10.54
CA SER A 64 15.69 -33.03 11.09
C SER A 64 14.33 -33.68 11.39
N ARG A 65 13.34 -32.88 11.81
CA ARG A 65 11.96 -33.36 12.05
C ARG A 65 11.26 -33.68 10.74
N VAL A 66 11.47 -32.84 9.73
CA VAL A 66 10.93 -33.06 8.40
C VAL A 66 11.51 -34.33 7.77
N ASP A 67 12.78 -34.64 7.97
CA ASP A 67 13.39 -35.89 7.50
C ASP A 67 12.68 -37.14 8.05
N VAL A 68 12.19 -37.08 9.29
CA VAL A 68 11.38 -38.16 9.86
C VAL A 68 10.01 -38.22 9.20
N LEU A 69 9.37 -37.07 8.97
CA LEU A 69 8.06 -37.00 8.29
C LEU A 69 8.13 -37.55 6.86
N ILE A 70 9.22 -37.27 6.13
CA ILE A 70 9.43 -37.71 4.74
C ILE A 70 9.50 -39.24 4.64
N LYS A 71 10.01 -39.95 5.66
CA LYS A 71 10.13 -41.42 5.64
C LYS A 71 8.80 -42.15 5.49
N ASP A 72 7.70 -41.61 6.04
CA ASP A 72 6.35 -42.18 5.93
C ASP A 72 5.26 -41.10 5.95
N LEU A 73 5.34 -40.19 4.98
CA LEU A 73 4.48 -39.01 4.89
C LEU A 73 2.97 -39.33 4.94
N PRO A 74 2.44 -40.39 4.30
CA PRO A 74 1.00 -40.71 4.36
C PRO A 74 0.53 -41.05 5.78
N THR A 75 1.30 -41.87 6.52
CA THR A 75 0.95 -42.26 7.89
C THR A 75 0.99 -41.04 8.82
N TYR A 76 2.05 -40.22 8.74
CA TYR A 76 2.15 -39.00 9.56
C TYR A 76 1.04 -37.99 9.26
N SER A 77 0.74 -37.76 7.98
CA SER A 77 -0.32 -36.85 7.55
C SER A 77 -1.69 -37.28 8.08
N LYS A 78 -1.98 -38.60 8.05
CA LYS A 78 -3.21 -39.17 8.58
C LYS A 78 -3.30 -39.02 10.10
N VAL A 79 -2.26 -39.44 10.82
CA VAL A 79 -2.23 -39.37 12.29
C VAL A 79 -2.36 -37.93 12.78
N LEU A 80 -1.68 -36.97 12.14
CA LEU A 80 -1.77 -35.55 12.48
C LEU A 80 -3.18 -35.00 12.24
N PHE A 81 -3.75 -35.24 11.06
CA PHE A 81 -5.07 -34.72 10.72
C PHE A 81 -6.18 -35.31 11.59
N ASP A 82 -6.16 -36.63 11.83
CA ASP A 82 -7.14 -37.30 12.69
C ASP A 82 -7.05 -36.77 14.13
N SER A 83 -5.83 -36.64 14.67
CA SER A 83 -5.61 -36.12 16.03
C SER A 83 -6.07 -34.67 16.18
N ILE A 84 -5.83 -33.81 15.19
CA ILE A 84 -6.31 -32.42 15.18
C ILE A 84 -7.84 -32.37 15.08
N THR A 85 -8.44 -33.24 14.27
CA THR A 85 -9.89 -33.35 14.12
C THR A 85 -10.57 -33.76 15.43
N ASP A 86 -10.00 -34.71 16.16
CA ASP A 86 -10.52 -35.15 17.45
C ASP A 86 -10.37 -34.08 18.53
N ILE A 87 -9.27 -33.32 18.52
CA ILE A 87 -9.06 -32.18 19.42
C ILE A 87 -10.08 -31.07 19.17
N SER A 88 -10.37 -30.78 17.89
CA SER A 88 -11.36 -29.79 17.49
C SER A 88 -12.74 -30.13 18.07
N LYS A 89 -13.22 -31.35 17.85
CA LYS A 89 -14.52 -31.82 18.35
C LYS A 89 -14.64 -31.80 19.86
N ASN A 90 -13.56 -32.18 20.55
CA ASN A 90 -13.55 -32.29 22.01
C ASN A 90 -13.30 -30.96 22.73
N LYS A 91 -13.12 -29.84 22.00
CA LYS A 91 -12.79 -28.50 22.52
C LYS A 91 -11.73 -28.59 23.62
N SER A 92 -10.66 -29.32 23.31
CA SER A 92 -9.70 -29.81 24.31
C SER A 92 -9.16 -28.68 25.17
N LYS A 93 -9.20 -28.88 26.51
CA LYS A 93 -8.55 -28.01 27.50
C LYS A 93 -7.02 -28.05 27.42
N TYR A 94 -6.43 -28.97 26.65
CA TYR A 94 -4.98 -29.16 26.56
C TYR A 94 -4.37 -28.33 25.42
N LEU A 95 -4.21 -27.03 25.67
CA LEU A 95 -3.58 -26.07 24.75
C LEU A 95 -2.18 -26.54 24.30
N ASP A 96 -1.45 -27.23 25.17
CA ASP A 96 -0.11 -27.72 24.89
C ASP A 96 -0.07 -28.80 23.80
N LEU A 97 -1.01 -29.76 23.83
CA LEU A 97 -1.10 -30.79 22.81
C LEU A 97 -1.45 -30.17 21.45
N THR A 98 -2.41 -29.25 21.43
CA THR A 98 -2.81 -28.51 20.22
C THR A 98 -1.63 -27.74 19.63
N LYS A 99 -0.88 -26.99 20.45
CA LYS A 99 0.33 -26.26 20.01
C LYS A 99 1.34 -27.19 19.34
N ILE A 100 1.65 -28.33 19.97
CA ILE A 100 2.65 -29.27 19.43
C ILE A 100 2.21 -29.85 18.08
N LEU A 101 0.96 -30.30 17.97
CA LEU A 101 0.45 -30.88 16.73
C LEU A 101 0.44 -29.85 15.59
N LEU A 102 0.04 -28.61 15.89
CA LEU A 102 0.07 -27.52 14.92
C LEU A 102 1.50 -27.14 14.54
N VAL A 103 2.48 -27.19 15.46
CA VAL A 103 3.89 -26.95 15.13
C VAL A 103 4.48 -28.06 14.28
N ILE A 104 4.17 -29.34 14.56
CA ILE A 104 4.62 -30.45 13.70
C ILE A 104 4.04 -30.28 12.28
N LEU A 105 2.77 -29.91 12.17
CA LEU A 105 2.15 -29.64 10.87
C LEU A 105 2.77 -28.39 10.20
N TYR A 106 3.01 -27.31 10.95
CA TYR A 106 3.70 -26.13 10.45
C TYR A 106 5.09 -26.49 9.90
N ASP A 107 5.87 -27.28 10.64
CA ASP A 107 7.20 -27.71 10.23
C ASP A 107 7.13 -28.54 8.95
N GLY A 108 6.20 -29.50 8.90
CA GLY A 108 5.94 -30.33 7.73
C GLY A 108 5.33 -29.61 6.52
N LEU A 109 4.82 -28.38 6.67
CA LEU A 109 4.34 -27.58 5.53
C LEU A 109 5.40 -26.60 5.04
N THR A 110 6.25 -26.09 5.94
CA THR A 110 7.15 -24.96 5.65
C THR A 110 8.59 -25.37 5.37
N PHE A 111 9.07 -26.47 5.93
CA PHE A 111 10.47 -26.90 5.84
C PHE A 111 10.67 -28.16 4.98
N ILE A 112 9.68 -28.55 4.17
CA ILE A 112 9.87 -29.64 3.20
C ILE A 112 11.03 -29.27 2.28
N ASP A 113 12.06 -30.12 2.29
CA ASP A 113 13.25 -29.99 1.44
C ASP A 113 12.92 -30.26 -0.04
N ASN A 114 13.79 -29.78 -0.93
CA ASN A 114 13.66 -29.93 -2.39
C ASN A 114 13.71 -31.38 -2.87
N SER A 115 14.03 -32.33 -1.98
CA SER A 115 14.03 -33.76 -2.24
C SER A 115 12.63 -34.35 -2.45
N VAL A 116 11.57 -33.63 -2.04
CA VAL A 116 10.16 -34.04 -2.21
C VAL A 116 9.42 -32.95 -2.99
N PRO A 117 8.45 -33.28 -3.85
CA PRO A 117 7.66 -32.28 -4.54
C PRO A 117 7.04 -31.26 -3.58
N GLU A 118 6.99 -29.99 -3.99
CA GLU A 118 6.40 -28.92 -3.18
C GLU A 118 4.96 -29.27 -2.77
N HIS A 119 4.60 -28.92 -1.53
CA HIS A 119 3.26 -29.13 -0.98
C HIS A 119 2.76 -30.58 -0.92
N THR A 120 3.66 -31.58 -0.96
CA THR A 120 3.27 -33.01 -0.87
C THR A 120 2.47 -33.32 0.40
N MET A 121 2.83 -32.73 1.55
CA MET A 121 2.06 -32.90 2.79
C MET A 121 0.64 -32.33 2.69
N THR A 122 0.47 -31.19 2.02
CA THR A 122 -0.87 -30.66 1.71
C THR A 122 -1.66 -31.64 0.87
N TYR A 123 -1.05 -32.21 -0.17
CA TYR A 123 -1.73 -33.17 -1.05
C TYR A 123 -2.19 -34.43 -0.30
N GLU A 124 -1.36 -35.00 0.56
CA GLU A 124 -1.74 -36.17 1.37
C GLU A 124 -2.90 -35.82 2.33
N ILE A 125 -2.83 -34.66 3.01
CA ILE A 125 -3.92 -34.20 3.89
C ILE A 125 -5.21 -33.96 3.10
N MET A 126 -5.13 -33.42 1.89
CA MET A 126 -6.29 -33.25 1.00
C MET A 126 -6.91 -34.60 0.60
N LYS A 127 -6.08 -35.59 0.27
CA LYS A 127 -6.53 -36.95 -0.05
C LYS A 127 -7.25 -37.61 1.13
N ILE A 128 -6.70 -37.48 2.34
CA ILE A 128 -7.30 -38.03 3.58
C ILE A 128 -8.63 -37.36 3.88
N SER A 129 -8.69 -36.03 3.76
CA SER A 129 -9.86 -35.21 4.08
C SER A 129 -10.92 -35.14 2.98
N LYS A 130 -10.76 -35.88 1.87
CA LYS A 130 -11.63 -35.80 0.68
C LYS A 130 -11.77 -34.35 0.16
N ASN A 131 -10.66 -33.64 0.07
CA ASN A 131 -10.54 -32.24 -0.37
C ASN A 131 -11.23 -31.20 0.55
N ASN A 132 -11.41 -31.50 1.84
CA ASN A 132 -11.97 -30.53 2.80
C ASN A 132 -11.26 -30.59 4.18
N PRO A 133 -9.97 -30.18 4.26
CA PRO A 133 -9.22 -30.22 5.52
C PRO A 133 -9.50 -29.04 6.46
N TYR A 134 -10.24 -28.03 6.03
CA TYR A 134 -10.36 -26.75 6.75
C TYR A 134 -11.18 -26.77 8.06
N PRO A 135 -12.30 -27.51 8.20
CA PRO A 135 -13.20 -27.37 9.34
C PRO A 135 -12.55 -27.50 10.72
N PRO A 136 -11.65 -28.48 10.98
CA PRO A 136 -10.96 -28.58 12.28
C PRO A 136 -10.17 -27.33 12.64
N PHE A 137 -9.48 -26.73 11.66
CA PHE A 137 -8.67 -25.54 11.90
C PHE A 137 -9.52 -24.28 12.08
N VAL A 138 -10.68 -24.19 11.42
CA VAL A 138 -11.63 -23.08 11.59
C VAL A 138 -12.24 -23.11 12.99
N GLU A 139 -12.68 -24.28 13.47
CA GLU A 139 -13.26 -24.41 14.81
C GLU A 139 -12.22 -24.11 15.91
N ILE A 140 -10.96 -24.56 15.73
CA ILE A 140 -9.87 -24.21 16.65
C ILE A 140 -9.59 -22.70 16.62
N LEU A 141 -9.58 -22.07 15.44
CA LEU A 141 -9.38 -20.63 15.30
C LEU A 141 -10.48 -19.83 16.00
N GLU A 142 -11.75 -20.17 15.76
CA GLU A 142 -12.90 -19.46 16.35
C GLU A 142 -12.97 -19.63 17.87
N SER A 143 -12.74 -20.84 18.37
CA SER A 143 -12.74 -21.11 19.81
C SER A 143 -11.60 -20.38 20.53
N SER A 144 -10.40 -20.37 19.94
CA SER A 144 -9.20 -19.79 20.55
C SER A 144 -9.10 -18.27 20.43
N SER A 145 -9.79 -17.67 19.44
CA SER A 145 -9.84 -16.22 19.20
C SER A 145 -10.80 -15.43 20.11
N SER A 146 -11.60 -16.12 20.92
CA SER A 146 -12.68 -15.53 21.74
C SER A 146 -12.24 -14.90 23.08
N GLY A 147 -10.95 -14.92 23.41
CA GLY A 147 -10.38 -14.33 24.63
C GLY A 147 -9.64 -13.01 24.40
N GLU A 148 -9.46 -12.22 25.46
CA GLU A 148 -8.61 -11.02 25.42
C GLU A 148 -7.14 -11.39 25.12
N GLN A 149 -6.46 -10.59 24.29
CA GLN A 149 -5.12 -10.89 23.76
C GLN A 149 -4.06 -11.10 24.86
N ASP A 150 -4.21 -10.44 26.01
CA ASP A 150 -3.21 -10.44 27.09
C ASP A 150 -3.44 -11.54 28.14
N SER A 151 -4.66 -12.07 28.29
CA SER A 151 -4.99 -13.08 29.30
C SER A 151 -4.90 -14.52 28.78
N ASN A 152 -5.01 -14.74 27.46
CA ASN A 152 -4.95 -16.05 26.83
C ASN A 152 -3.85 -16.15 25.76
N GLN A 153 -2.60 -15.88 26.15
CA GLN A 153 -1.46 -15.93 25.24
C GLN A 153 -1.34 -17.29 24.53
N ASP A 154 -1.54 -18.40 25.24
CA ASP A 154 -1.46 -19.74 24.65
C ASP A 154 -2.54 -20.00 23.59
N GLY A 155 -3.78 -19.57 23.82
CA GLY A 155 -4.85 -19.65 22.82
C GLY A 155 -4.61 -18.73 21.62
N PHE A 156 -4.00 -17.58 21.83
CA PHE A 156 -3.65 -16.68 20.74
C PHE A 156 -2.57 -17.27 19.83
N VAL A 157 -1.57 -17.95 20.41
CA VAL A 157 -0.52 -18.66 19.66
C VAL A 157 -1.10 -19.78 18.79
N ILE A 158 -2.03 -20.57 19.34
CA ILE A 158 -2.78 -21.57 18.57
C ILE A 158 -3.50 -20.91 17.40
N SER A 159 -4.14 -19.77 17.63
CA SER A 159 -4.85 -19.02 16.60
C SER A 159 -3.92 -18.54 15.47
N ILE A 160 -2.71 -18.08 15.80
CA ILE A 160 -1.69 -17.68 14.82
C ILE A 160 -1.25 -18.88 13.97
N LEU A 161 -0.95 -20.03 14.60
CA LEU A 161 -0.55 -21.23 13.88
C LEU A 161 -1.67 -21.75 12.97
N CYS A 162 -2.92 -21.76 13.45
CA CYS A 162 -4.09 -22.10 12.63
C CYS A 162 -4.28 -21.14 11.46
N ALA A 163 -4.13 -19.83 11.67
CA ALA A 163 -4.24 -18.84 10.61
C ALA A 163 -3.15 -19.03 9.54
N HIS A 164 -1.93 -19.38 9.94
CA HIS A 164 -0.85 -19.75 9.01
C HIS A 164 -1.20 -20.99 8.19
N ILE A 165 -1.58 -22.10 8.84
CA ILE A 165 -1.92 -23.36 8.17
C ILE A 165 -3.10 -23.17 7.20
N LEU A 166 -4.14 -22.44 7.64
CA LEU A 166 -5.28 -22.11 6.79
C LEU A 166 -4.87 -21.24 5.59
N THR A 167 -4.00 -20.24 5.81
CA THR A 167 -3.47 -19.40 4.73
C THR A 167 -2.69 -20.26 3.73
N PHE A 168 -1.85 -21.17 4.21
CA PHE A 168 -1.08 -22.09 3.37
C PHE A 168 -1.98 -23.00 2.55
N PHE A 169 -3.02 -23.60 3.14
CA PHE A 169 -3.97 -24.42 2.40
C PHE A 169 -4.78 -23.61 1.39
N LEU A 170 -5.21 -22.40 1.73
CA LEU A 170 -5.95 -21.52 0.83
C LEU A 170 -5.15 -21.08 -0.39
N THR A 171 -3.85 -20.80 -0.24
CA THR A 171 -3.00 -20.34 -1.34
C THR A 171 -2.49 -21.48 -2.22
N THR A 172 -2.38 -22.70 -1.69
CA THR A 172 -1.89 -23.88 -2.43
C THR A 172 -3.00 -24.68 -3.09
N ASN A 173 -4.10 -24.91 -2.38
CA ASN A 173 -5.24 -25.69 -2.85
C ASN A 173 -6.53 -25.13 -2.25
N PRO A 174 -7.13 -24.09 -2.85
CA PRO A 174 -8.38 -23.50 -2.35
C PRO A 174 -9.57 -24.47 -2.50
N PRO A 175 -10.64 -24.31 -1.70
CA PRO A 175 -11.84 -25.13 -1.81
C PRO A 175 -12.45 -25.09 -3.22
N SER A 176 -12.93 -26.23 -3.73
CA SER A 176 -13.53 -26.31 -5.08
C SER A 176 -14.78 -25.41 -5.24
N SER A 177 -15.51 -25.17 -4.15
CA SER A 177 -16.66 -24.26 -4.14
C SER A 177 -16.21 -22.82 -3.88
N LYS A 178 -16.46 -21.92 -4.84
CA LYS A 178 -16.17 -20.48 -4.71
C LYS A 178 -16.82 -19.85 -3.47
N LYS A 179 -18.02 -20.30 -3.09
CA LYS A 179 -18.73 -19.80 -1.90
C LYS A 179 -18.00 -20.23 -0.62
N ALA A 180 -17.64 -21.51 -0.52
CA ALA A 180 -16.91 -22.04 0.64
C ALA A 180 -15.53 -21.38 0.77
N ALA A 181 -14.83 -21.17 -0.35
CA ALA A 181 -13.57 -20.44 -0.37
C ALA A 181 -13.76 -18.99 0.12
N SER A 182 -14.79 -18.28 -0.35
CA SER A 182 -15.04 -16.90 0.08
C SER A 182 -15.40 -16.78 1.56
N GLU A 183 -16.19 -17.71 2.10
CA GLU A 183 -16.55 -17.73 3.53
C GLU A 183 -15.32 -18.00 4.39
N LEU A 184 -14.53 -19.01 4.02
CA LEU A 184 -13.30 -19.36 4.73
C LEU A 184 -12.28 -18.22 4.73
N VAL A 185 -12.03 -17.59 3.57
CA VAL A 185 -11.14 -16.43 3.45
C VAL A 185 -11.66 -15.27 4.30
N SER A 186 -12.96 -15.03 4.33
CA SER A 186 -13.55 -13.99 5.19
C SER A 186 -13.31 -14.28 6.68
N THR A 187 -13.42 -15.54 7.12
CA THR A 187 -13.14 -15.92 8.52
C THR A 187 -11.66 -15.70 8.86
N VAL A 188 -10.75 -16.15 7.99
CA VAL A 188 -9.30 -15.98 8.20
C VAL A 188 -8.91 -14.49 8.18
N LEU A 189 -9.41 -13.71 7.21
CA LEU A 189 -9.17 -12.27 7.14
C LEU A 189 -9.71 -11.52 8.36
N LYS A 190 -10.87 -11.93 8.91
CA LYS A 190 -11.41 -11.32 10.13
C LYS A 190 -10.45 -11.49 11.30
N PHE A 191 -9.87 -12.68 11.48
CA PHE A 191 -8.87 -12.92 12.52
C PHE A 191 -7.57 -12.15 12.25
N ILE A 192 -7.03 -12.22 11.03
CA ILE A 192 -5.80 -11.50 10.67
C ILE A 192 -5.97 -10.00 10.91
N GLN A 193 -7.09 -9.43 10.46
CA GLN A 193 -7.30 -8.01 10.59
C GLN A 193 -7.46 -7.59 12.06
N ASN A 194 -8.46 -8.16 12.74
CA ASN A 194 -8.86 -7.70 14.06
C ASN A 194 -7.89 -8.19 15.16
N GLY A 195 -7.33 -9.37 14.97
CA GLY A 195 -6.40 -10.01 15.92
C GLY A 195 -4.96 -9.53 15.73
N LEU A 196 -4.48 -9.38 14.50
CA LEU A 196 -3.06 -9.13 14.23
C LEU A 196 -2.81 -7.71 13.72
N VAL A 197 -3.40 -7.31 12.60
CA VAL A 197 -3.10 -6.04 11.92
C VAL A 197 -3.47 -4.82 12.79
N THR A 198 -4.59 -4.87 13.49
CA THR A 198 -5.02 -3.77 14.39
C THR A 198 -4.46 -3.88 15.81
N SER A 199 -3.61 -4.87 16.11
CA SER A 199 -3.05 -5.06 17.46
C SER A 199 -2.12 -3.91 17.86
N SER A 200 -2.05 -3.63 19.17
CA SER A 200 -1.08 -2.70 19.76
C SER A 200 0.35 -3.25 19.69
N ASN A 201 0.54 -4.56 19.68
CA ASN A 201 1.85 -5.20 19.61
C ASN A 201 2.41 -5.20 18.18
N ALA A 202 3.59 -4.58 17.99
CA ALA A 202 4.25 -4.51 16.69
C ALA A 202 4.59 -5.88 16.10
N GLN A 203 4.94 -6.87 16.94
CA GLN A 203 5.26 -8.24 16.51
C GLN A 203 4.03 -8.92 15.91
N TYR A 204 2.86 -8.76 16.54
CA TYR A 204 1.60 -9.30 16.02
C TYR A 204 1.19 -8.62 14.72
N ARG A 205 1.31 -7.29 14.64
CA ARG A 205 1.05 -6.60 13.37
C ARG A 205 1.97 -7.11 12.26
N PHE A 206 3.26 -7.35 12.54
CA PHE A 206 4.21 -7.86 11.56
C PHE A 206 3.77 -9.23 11.00
N LEU A 207 3.32 -10.14 11.87
CA LEU A 207 2.77 -11.44 11.46
C LEU A 207 1.48 -11.30 10.66
N GLY A 208 0.59 -10.39 11.07
CA GLY A 208 -0.64 -10.10 10.35
C GLY A 208 -0.38 -9.65 8.91
N VAL A 209 0.60 -8.76 8.72
CA VAL A 209 0.98 -8.27 7.39
C VAL A 209 1.64 -9.37 6.55
N GLN A 210 2.46 -10.26 7.13
CA GLN A 210 3.01 -11.42 6.42
C GLN A 210 1.92 -12.36 5.90
N LEU A 211 0.96 -12.74 6.75
CA LEU A 211 -0.17 -13.58 6.35
C LEU A 211 -1.04 -12.89 5.29
N LEU A 212 -1.27 -11.59 5.46
CA LEU A 212 -2.03 -10.80 4.50
C LEU A 212 -1.34 -10.76 3.13
N LYS A 213 -0.01 -10.60 3.10
CA LYS A 213 0.80 -10.60 1.87
C LYS A 213 0.59 -11.89 1.07
N GLU A 214 0.51 -13.04 1.73
CA GLU A 214 0.24 -14.31 1.06
C GLU A 214 -1.19 -14.43 0.55
N LEU A 215 -2.19 -14.06 1.35
CA LEU A 215 -3.60 -14.11 0.91
C LEU A 215 -3.85 -13.16 -0.27
N LEU A 216 -3.32 -11.94 -0.23
CA LEU A 216 -3.50 -10.97 -1.30
C LEU A 216 -2.71 -11.30 -2.57
N SER A 217 -1.78 -12.27 -2.53
CA SER A 217 -1.14 -12.77 -3.75
C SER A 217 -2.17 -13.38 -4.71
N VAL A 218 -3.23 -14.00 -4.17
CA VAL A 218 -4.33 -14.62 -4.90
C VAL A 218 -5.37 -13.56 -5.29
N LYS A 219 -5.65 -13.42 -6.58
CA LYS A 219 -6.51 -12.35 -7.13
C LYS A 219 -7.92 -12.38 -6.53
N GLU A 220 -8.51 -13.56 -6.40
CA GLU A 220 -9.88 -13.79 -5.91
C GLU A 220 -10.06 -13.32 -4.46
N PHE A 221 -9.00 -13.34 -3.66
CA PHE A 221 -9.06 -12.97 -2.25
C PHE A 221 -8.99 -11.45 -2.04
N ARG A 222 -8.43 -10.72 -3.01
CA ARG A 222 -8.36 -9.24 -3.01
C ARG A 222 -9.76 -8.64 -2.98
N ASP A 223 -10.67 -9.16 -3.82
CA ASP A 223 -12.05 -8.69 -3.86
C ASP A 223 -12.78 -8.87 -2.52
N ILE A 224 -12.48 -9.95 -1.79
CA ILE A 224 -13.06 -10.22 -0.47
C ILE A 224 -12.52 -9.24 0.57
N TYR A 225 -11.21 -9.01 0.54
CA TYR A 225 -10.55 -8.04 1.43
C TYR A 225 -11.10 -6.62 1.23
N LEU A 226 -11.28 -6.20 -0.02
CA LEU A 226 -11.74 -4.86 -0.39
C LEU A 226 -13.23 -4.59 -0.09
N LYS A 227 -14.04 -5.63 0.23
CA LYS A 227 -15.44 -5.43 0.67
C LYS A 227 -15.53 -4.60 1.95
N LYS A 228 -14.48 -4.57 2.78
CA LYS A 228 -14.41 -3.80 4.02
C LYS A 228 -13.31 -2.76 3.93
N THR A 229 -13.69 -1.51 3.74
CA THR A 229 -12.74 -0.37 3.65
C THR A 229 -11.89 -0.20 4.91
N GLU A 230 -12.42 -0.55 6.08
CA GLU A 230 -11.69 -0.58 7.35
C GLU A 230 -10.42 -1.43 7.29
N TYR A 231 -10.39 -2.45 6.44
CA TYR A 231 -9.24 -3.34 6.34
C TYR A 231 -8.07 -2.63 5.66
N LEU A 232 -8.39 -1.96 4.54
CA LEU A 232 -7.47 -1.11 3.79
C LEU A 232 -6.96 0.05 4.66
N ASP A 233 -7.83 0.66 5.46
CA ASP A 233 -7.46 1.75 6.38
C ASP A 233 -6.36 1.35 7.35
N ALA A 234 -6.48 0.19 7.99
CA ALA A 234 -5.48 -0.25 8.95
C ALA A 234 -4.14 -0.59 8.26
N LEU A 235 -4.18 -1.14 7.04
CA LEU A 235 -2.98 -1.40 6.25
C LEU A 235 -2.25 -0.08 5.91
N ILE A 236 -3.00 0.93 5.47
CA ILE A 236 -2.44 2.25 5.15
C ILE A 236 -1.89 2.92 6.41
N LYS A 237 -2.58 2.83 7.54
CA LYS A 237 -2.10 3.35 8.83
C LYS A 237 -0.74 2.76 9.22
N ILE A 238 -0.55 1.45 9.05
CA ILE A 238 0.74 0.79 9.29
C ILE A 238 1.81 1.31 8.32
N MET A 239 1.47 1.42 7.05
CA MET A 239 2.41 1.87 6.02
C MET A 239 2.91 3.29 6.27
N LEU A 240 2.03 4.19 6.72
CA LEU A 240 2.32 5.60 6.99
C LEU A 240 3.00 5.83 8.35
N ASP A 241 2.95 4.86 9.27
CA ASP A 241 3.58 4.97 10.59
C ASP A 241 5.10 5.05 10.45
N LYS A 242 5.67 6.15 10.96
CA LYS A 242 7.10 6.45 10.91
C LYS A 242 7.93 5.48 11.77
N ASN A 243 7.35 4.96 12.84
CA ASN A 243 8.03 4.12 13.83
C ASN A 243 8.02 2.62 13.46
N VAL A 244 7.36 2.25 12.36
CA VAL A 244 7.32 0.86 11.90
C VAL A 244 8.66 0.44 11.30
N GLU A 245 9.06 -0.79 11.60
CA GLU A 245 10.26 -1.43 11.07
C GLU A 245 10.25 -1.51 9.54
N LEU A 246 11.42 -1.40 8.91
CA LEU A 246 11.57 -1.38 7.45
C LEU A 246 10.97 -2.60 6.74
N GLN A 247 11.15 -3.81 7.30
CA GLN A 247 10.61 -5.04 6.69
C GLN A 247 9.08 -5.06 6.76
N MET A 248 8.50 -4.68 7.89
CA MET A 248 7.05 -4.56 8.04
C MET A 248 6.47 -3.52 7.07
N ARG A 249 7.10 -2.35 6.95
CA ARG A 249 6.70 -1.32 5.98
C ARG A 249 6.77 -1.84 4.55
N TYR A 250 7.86 -2.54 4.19
CA TYR A 250 8.00 -3.16 2.88
C TYR A 250 6.85 -4.14 2.58
N LEU A 251 6.49 -5.01 3.52
CA LEU A 251 5.37 -5.94 3.34
C LEU A 251 4.04 -5.21 3.19
N SER A 252 3.82 -4.11 3.92
CA SER A 252 2.61 -3.29 3.75
C SER A 252 2.54 -2.63 2.37
N ILE A 253 3.67 -2.13 1.85
CA ILE A 253 3.78 -1.60 0.48
C ILE A 253 3.51 -2.72 -0.54
N TYR A 254 4.03 -3.93 -0.31
CA TYR A 254 3.76 -5.09 -1.17
C TYR A 254 2.26 -5.42 -1.20
N CYS A 255 1.60 -5.49 -0.04
CA CYS A 255 0.16 -5.69 0.05
C CYS A 255 -0.59 -4.61 -0.75
N LEU A 256 -0.23 -3.33 -0.58
CA LEU A 256 -0.84 -2.24 -1.34
C LEU A 256 -0.63 -2.42 -2.86
N TRP A 257 0.60 -2.73 -3.29
CA TRP A 257 0.91 -2.99 -4.69
C TRP A 257 0.03 -4.11 -5.28
N THR A 258 -0.17 -5.22 -4.57
CA THR A 258 -1.05 -6.29 -5.05
C THR A 258 -2.52 -5.84 -5.22
N LEU A 259 -2.98 -4.89 -4.39
CA LEU A 259 -4.33 -4.32 -4.48
C LEU A 259 -4.44 -3.31 -5.63
N THR A 260 -3.35 -2.61 -5.98
CA THR A 260 -3.35 -1.63 -7.09
C THR A 260 -3.48 -2.24 -8.49
N PHE A 261 -3.51 -3.58 -8.61
CA PHE A 261 -3.89 -4.21 -9.87
C PHE A 261 -5.40 -4.16 -10.15
N ASP A 262 -6.22 -3.84 -9.15
CA ASP A 262 -7.65 -3.64 -9.34
C ASP A 262 -7.98 -2.18 -9.62
N SER A 263 -8.66 -1.94 -10.74
CA SER A 263 -9.01 -0.58 -11.18
C SER A 263 -9.91 0.17 -10.20
N LYS A 264 -10.83 -0.52 -9.51
CA LYS A 264 -11.72 0.14 -8.52
C LYS A 264 -10.93 0.62 -7.32
N THR A 265 -9.99 -0.20 -6.88
CA THR A 265 -9.08 0.14 -5.78
C THR A 265 -8.20 1.33 -6.13
N ASN A 266 -7.65 1.39 -7.35
CA ASN A 266 -6.88 2.56 -7.79
C ASN A 266 -7.73 3.82 -7.76
N GLN A 267 -8.95 3.79 -8.32
CA GLN A 267 -9.86 4.94 -8.30
C GLN A 267 -10.16 5.40 -6.88
N LEU A 268 -10.39 4.48 -5.94
CA LEU A 268 -10.59 4.79 -4.54
C LEU A 268 -9.36 5.48 -3.92
N LEU A 269 -8.17 4.89 -4.10
CA LEU A 269 -6.91 5.38 -3.54
C LEU A 269 -6.50 6.75 -4.12
N THR A 270 -6.83 7.02 -5.38
CA THR A 270 -6.45 8.27 -6.04
C THR A 270 -7.46 9.39 -5.85
N THR A 271 -8.74 9.09 -5.61
CA THR A 271 -9.81 10.10 -5.59
C THR A 271 -10.21 10.49 -4.17
N ASP A 272 -10.24 9.55 -3.24
CA ASP A 272 -10.67 9.80 -1.87
C ASP A 272 -9.62 10.65 -1.11
N PRO A 273 -10.00 11.82 -0.57
CA PRO A 273 -9.07 12.68 0.17
C PRO A 273 -8.46 12.00 1.40
N LYS A 274 -9.09 10.96 1.95
CA LYS A 274 -8.53 10.16 3.06
C LYS A 274 -7.19 9.52 2.71
N TYR A 275 -6.96 9.19 1.44
CA TYR A 275 -5.78 8.50 0.96
C TYR A 275 -4.80 9.43 0.23
N ALA A 276 -5.00 10.75 0.31
CA ALA A 276 -4.18 11.74 -0.38
C ALA A 276 -2.68 11.65 -0.05
N GLU A 277 -2.32 11.17 1.15
CA GLU A 277 -0.93 11.01 1.58
C GLU A 277 -0.19 9.85 0.88
N ILE A 278 -0.89 8.91 0.23
CA ILE A 278 -0.25 7.73 -0.37
C ILE A 278 0.71 8.13 -1.49
N ILE A 279 0.28 9.01 -2.41
CA ILE A 279 1.11 9.43 -3.55
C ILE A 279 2.40 10.13 -3.07
N PRO A 280 2.35 11.19 -2.24
CA PRO A 280 3.55 11.80 -1.67
C PRO A 280 4.43 10.79 -0.92
N THR A 281 3.81 9.85 -0.21
CA THR A 281 4.55 8.84 0.55
C THR A 281 5.27 7.84 -0.35
N MET A 282 4.66 7.41 -1.46
CA MET A 282 5.33 6.53 -2.42
C MET A 282 6.54 7.20 -3.06
N PHE A 283 6.42 8.47 -3.44
CA PHE A 283 7.57 9.24 -3.93
C PHE A 283 8.65 9.39 -2.86
N LYS A 284 8.27 9.72 -1.63
CA LYS A 284 9.21 9.80 -0.51
C LYS A 284 9.94 8.47 -0.26
N PHE A 285 9.21 7.37 -0.19
CA PHE A 285 9.78 6.04 0.01
C PHE A 285 10.71 5.65 -1.14
N SER A 286 10.34 5.96 -2.38
CA SER A 286 11.22 5.71 -3.54
C SER A 286 12.52 6.53 -3.46
N ASN A 287 12.45 7.79 -3.00
CA ASN A 287 13.61 8.66 -2.89
C ASN A 287 14.56 8.24 -1.75
N ASP A 288 13.99 7.94 -0.58
CA ASP A 288 14.74 7.71 0.67
C ASP A 288 15.22 6.25 0.81
N ALA A 289 14.62 5.31 0.07
CA ALA A 289 14.99 3.91 0.17
C ALA A 289 16.37 3.61 -0.41
N VAL A 290 17.16 2.85 0.36
CA VAL A 290 18.46 2.29 -0.07
C VAL A 290 18.27 0.99 -0.84
N LYS A 291 17.24 0.21 -0.50
CA LYS A 291 17.00 -1.12 -1.09
C LYS A 291 16.15 -0.99 -2.36
N GLU A 292 16.69 -1.49 -3.46
CA GLU A 292 16.06 -1.48 -4.79
C GLU A 292 14.63 -2.06 -4.80
N LYS A 293 14.39 -3.14 -4.05
CA LYS A 293 13.04 -3.76 -3.93
C LYS A 293 11.94 -2.80 -3.44
N VAL A 294 12.29 -1.84 -2.58
CA VAL A 294 11.32 -0.86 -2.05
C VAL A 294 11.02 0.18 -3.12
N VAL A 295 12.05 0.67 -3.80
CA VAL A 295 11.92 1.62 -4.92
C VAL A 295 11.07 1.00 -6.02
N ARG A 296 11.36 -0.25 -6.41
CA ARG A 296 10.58 -1.03 -7.39
C ARG A 296 9.09 -1.00 -7.08
N LEU A 297 8.69 -1.45 -5.89
CA LEU A 297 7.27 -1.50 -5.52
C LEU A 297 6.62 -0.12 -5.45
N SER A 298 7.30 0.88 -4.88
CA SER A 298 6.74 2.24 -4.77
C SER A 298 6.51 2.87 -6.14
N ILE A 299 7.44 2.69 -7.09
CA ILE A 299 7.27 3.19 -8.45
C ILE A 299 6.18 2.39 -9.19
N SER A 300 6.13 1.07 -9.06
CA SER A 300 5.07 0.27 -9.68
C SER A 300 3.67 0.63 -9.20
N ILE A 301 3.50 0.98 -7.91
CA ILE A 301 2.22 1.49 -7.39
C ILE A 301 1.81 2.77 -8.12
N LEU A 302 2.75 3.70 -8.31
CA LEU A 302 2.49 4.96 -9.02
C LEU A 302 2.15 4.72 -10.49
N ILE A 303 2.82 3.78 -11.16
CA ILE A 303 2.49 3.36 -12.53
C ILE A 303 1.10 2.72 -12.59
N ASN A 304 0.76 1.84 -11.66
CA ASN A 304 -0.56 1.19 -11.59
C ASN A 304 -1.69 2.22 -11.43
N PHE A 305 -1.47 3.30 -10.67
CA PHE A 305 -2.43 4.40 -10.57
C PHE A 305 -2.67 5.11 -11.92
N LEU A 306 -1.73 5.05 -12.86
CA LEU A 306 -1.89 5.62 -14.20
C LEU A 306 -2.55 4.63 -15.18
N ASP A 307 -2.39 3.32 -14.97
CA ASP A 307 -3.00 2.25 -15.78
C ASP A 307 -4.48 2.00 -15.41
N VAL A 308 -5.26 3.05 -15.21
CA VAL A 308 -6.73 2.94 -15.07
C VAL A 308 -7.33 2.67 -16.46
N SER A 309 -7.03 1.48 -16.98
CA SER A 309 -7.49 0.92 -18.24
C SER A 309 -8.94 0.48 -18.12
N GLY A 310 -9.84 1.45 -18.21
CA GLY A 310 -11.29 1.22 -18.21
C GLY A 310 -12.12 2.51 -18.23
N SER A 311 -12.20 3.15 -19.40
CA SER A 311 -13.30 4.05 -19.78
C SER A 311 -13.50 5.39 -19.05
N SER A 312 -12.71 5.72 -18.03
CA SER A 312 -12.79 7.02 -17.34
C SER A 312 -11.71 7.98 -17.83
N SER A 313 -11.89 8.52 -19.04
CA SER A 313 -11.30 9.75 -19.62
C SER A 313 -9.82 10.09 -19.33
N SER A 314 -9.06 10.44 -20.38
CA SER A 314 -7.75 11.12 -20.28
C SER A 314 -7.67 12.19 -19.16
N LYS A 315 -8.79 12.85 -18.82
CA LYS A 315 -8.92 13.77 -17.68
C LYS A 315 -8.53 13.19 -16.31
N SER A 316 -8.93 11.95 -15.98
CA SER A 316 -8.60 11.32 -14.69
C SER A 316 -7.11 11.05 -14.56
N GLN A 317 -6.48 10.60 -15.65
CA GLN A 317 -5.03 10.43 -15.72
C GLN A 317 -4.31 11.78 -15.56
N THR A 318 -4.78 12.84 -16.21
CA THR A 318 -4.22 14.20 -16.05
C THR A 318 -4.33 14.70 -14.61
N GLU A 319 -5.44 14.44 -13.90
CA GLU A 319 -5.59 14.81 -12.49
C GLU A 319 -4.62 14.07 -11.58
N ILE A 320 -4.41 12.77 -11.80
CA ILE A 320 -3.45 11.97 -11.04
C ILE A 320 -2.02 12.48 -11.30
N ILE A 321 -1.68 12.76 -12.56
CA ILE A 321 -0.38 13.32 -12.92
C ILE A 321 -0.15 14.69 -12.27
N LYS A 322 -1.18 15.55 -12.19
CA LYS A 322 -1.11 16.81 -11.42
C LYS A 322 -0.76 16.55 -9.96
N LYS A 323 -1.35 15.54 -9.32
CA LYS A 323 -1.00 15.13 -7.95
C LYS A 323 0.45 14.66 -7.84
N PHE A 324 0.97 13.98 -8.85
CA PHE A 324 2.37 13.54 -8.88
C PHE A 324 3.33 14.73 -8.97
N LEU A 325 3.01 15.73 -9.80
CA LEU A 325 3.79 16.96 -9.91
C LEU A 325 3.80 17.76 -8.60
N LEU A 326 2.64 17.86 -7.92
CA LEU A 326 2.54 18.51 -6.61
C LEU A 326 3.39 17.79 -5.53
N ALA A 327 3.60 16.49 -5.68
CA ALA A 327 4.47 15.69 -4.80
C ALA A 327 5.97 15.75 -5.17
N ASN A 328 6.39 16.70 -6.02
CA ASN A 328 7.74 16.80 -6.57
C ASN A 328 8.17 15.55 -7.37
N GLY A 329 7.22 14.83 -7.95
CA GLY A 329 7.46 13.55 -8.63
C GLY A 329 8.52 13.65 -9.75
N LEU A 330 8.50 14.72 -10.55
CA LEU A 330 9.48 14.89 -11.63
C LEU A 330 10.93 14.93 -11.12
N THR A 331 11.19 15.77 -10.12
CA THR A 331 12.52 15.92 -9.53
C THR A 331 12.99 14.61 -8.91
N ILE A 332 12.08 13.91 -8.21
CA ILE A 332 12.39 12.62 -7.58
C ILE A 332 12.71 11.57 -8.64
N VAL A 333 11.88 11.43 -9.67
CA VAL A 333 12.10 10.45 -10.75
C VAL A 333 13.41 10.75 -11.49
N LYS A 334 13.70 12.02 -11.78
CA LYS A 334 14.99 12.42 -12.38
C LYS A 334 16.17 11.98 -11.52
N ASN A 335 16.12 12.27 -10.22
CA ASN A 335 17.16 11.86 -9.27
C ASN A 335 17.31 10.34 -9.19
N LEU A 336 16.20 9.59 -9.33
CA LEU A 336 16.23 8.13 -9.35
C LEU A 336 16.84 7.58 -10.64
N ILE A 337 16.56 8.17 -11.80
CA ILE A 337 17.17 7.76 -13.09
C ILE A 337 18.69 7.95 -13.08
N GLU A 338 19.19 8.99 -12.41
CA GLU A 338 20.64 9.23 -12.27
C GLU A 338 21.34 8.16 -11.40
N ARG A 339 20.59 7.36 -10.62
CA ARG A 339 21.13 6.24 -9.84
C ARG A 339 21.33 5.00 -10.72
N LYS A 340 22.27 4.14 -10.30
CA LYS A 340 22.55 2.86 -10.99
C LYS A 340 21.64 1.76 -10.44
N TRP A 341 20.73 1.26 -11.27
CA TRP A 341 19.83 0.15 -10.95
C TRP A 341 20.25 -1.15 -11.64
N SER A 342 19.99 -2.28 -10.99
CA SER A 342 20.24 -3.61 -11.54
C SER A 342 19.00 -4.17 -12.24
N ASP A 343 17.82 -3.83 -11.74
CA ASP A 343 16.50 -4.20 -12.26
C ASP A 343 16.17 -3.40 -13.53
N ASN A 344 15.90 -4.10 -14.63
CA ASN A 344 15.54 -3.48 -15.90
C ASN A 344 14.10 -2.96 -15.90
N GLU A 345 13.17 -3.64 -15.22
CA GLU A 345 11.78 -3.19 -15.16
C GLU A 345 11.65 -1.92 -14.35
N LEU A 346 12.46 -1.76 -13.28
CA LEU A 346 12.52 -0.49 -12.56
C LEU A 346 12.98 0.66 -13.47
N LYS A 347 13.99 0.43 -14.33
CA LYS A 347 14.46 1.46 -15.27
C LYS A 347 13.37 1.83 -16.27
N ASP A 348 12.69 0.83 -16.81
CA ASP A 348 11.61 1.03 -17.79
C ASP A 348 10.44 1.80 -17.16
N ASP A 349 10.02 1.45 -15.94
CA ASP A 349 8.98 2.16 -15.20
C ASP A 349 9.40 3.61 -14.87
N LEU A 350 10.66 3.84 -14.47
CA LEU A 350 11.17 5.18 -14.20
C LEU A 350 11.19 6.05 -15.45
N ASN A 351 11.66 5.52 -16.58
CA ASN A 351 11.66 6.24 -17.86
C ASN A 351 10.23 6.54 -18.32
N THR A 352 9.33 5.56 -18.23
CA THR A 352 7.90 5.73 -18.54
C THR A 352 7.29 6.85 -17.69
N LEU A 353 7.53 6.84 -16.38
CA LEU A 353 7.02 7.88 -15.47
C LEU A 353 7.63 9.25 -15.77
N TYR A 354 8.92 9.31 -16.10
CA TYR A 354 9.61 10.54 -16.46
C TYR A 354 9.05 11.18 -17.73
N ASP A 355 8.84 10.38 -18.77
CA ASP A 355 8.29 10.84 -20.05
C ASP A 355 6.85 11.33 -19.87
N LEU A 356 6.01 10.56 -19.17
CA LEU A 356 4.63 10.97 -18.85
C LEU A 356 4.57 12.28 -18.06
N LEU A 357 5.44 12.44 -17.06
CA LEU A 357 5.51 13.68 -16.27
C LEU A 357 5.98 14.86 -17.13
N ASN A 358 7.01 14.69 -17.96
CA ASN A 358 7.49 15.75 -18.85
C ASN A 358 6.48 16.15 -19.91
N ASP A 359 5.82 15.18 -20.56
CA ASP A 359 4.82 15.46 -21.58
C ASP A 359 3.59 16.14 -20.97
N SER A 360 3.22 15.74 -19.75
CA SER A 360 2.19 16.46 -19.00
C SER A 360 2.61 17.88 -18.67
N ILE A 361 3.87 18.14 -18.30
CA ILE A 361 4.35 19.50 -18.04
C ILE A 361 4.26 20.33 -19.32
N LYS A 362 4.69 19.79 -20.46
CA LYS A 362 4.58 20.48 -21.75
C LYS A 362 3.13 20.86 -22.06
N SER A 363 2.19 19.91 -21.86
CA SER A 363 0.74 20.17 -21.98
C SER A 363 0.27 21.24 -20.99
N LEU A 364 0.66 21.13 -19.72
CA LEU A 364 0.33 22.06 -18.64
C LEU A 364 1.06 23.41 -18.73
N THR A 365 2.04 23.53 -19.62
CA THR A 365 2.68 24.80 -20.01
C THR A 365 2.11 25.32 -21.34
N ASN A 366 1.05 24.71 -21.88
CA ASN A 366 0.44 25.20 -23.10
C ASN A 366 -0.34 26.49 -22.83
N PHE A 367 -0.21 27.45 -23.74
CA PHE A 367 -0.89 28.74 -23.67
C PHE A 367 -2.42 28.58 -23.64
N ASP A 368 -2.96 27.56 -24.31
CA ASP A 368 -4.40 27.31 -24.34
C ASP A 368 -4.95 26.93 -22.95
N GLU A 369 -4.15 26.24 -22.12
CA GLU A 369 -4.53 25.94 -20.73
C GLU A 369 -4.53 27.21 -19.89
N TYR A 370 -3.51 28.06 -20.02
CA TYR A 370 -3.46 29.37 -19.37
C TYR A 370 -4.67 30.25 -19.76
N GLU A 371 -5.02 30.27 -21.04
CA GLU A 371 -6.20 30.99 -21.52
C GLU A 371 -7.50 30.43 -20.93
N ASN A 372 -7.59 29.10 -20.77
CA ASN A 372 -8.72 28.45 -20.12
C ASN A 372 -8.81 28.76 -18.62
N GLU A 373 -7.69 28.83 -17.90
CA GLU A 373 -7.67 29.24 -16.48
C GLU A 373 -8.24 30.67 -16.32
N ILE A 374 -7.83 31.59 -17.20
CA ILE A 374 -8.37 32.96 -17.22
C ILE A 374 -9.86 32.97 -17.56
N LYS A 375 -10.30 32.20 -18.58
CA LYS A 375 -11.71 32.12 -18.99
C LYS A 375 -12.62 31.57 -17.89
N THR A 376 -12.15 30.54 -17.18
CA THR A 376 -12.88 29.87 -16.09
C THR A 376 -12.81 30.62 -14.76
N LYS A 377 -11.95 31.65 -14.65
CA LYS A 377 -11.67 32.42 -13.43
C LYS A 377 -11.16 31.57 -12.26
N HIS A 378 -10.61 30.41 -12.54
CA HIS A 378 -10.16 29.46 -11.53
C HIS A 378 -8.67 29.16 -11.73
N LEU A 379 -7.83 30.09 -11.28
CA LEU A 379 -6.37 29.97 -11.41
C LEU A 379 -5.82 29.04 -10.35
N LEU A 380 -4.84 28.23 -10.73
CA LEU A 380 -4.11 27.34 -9.82
C LEU A 380 -2.62 27.52 -10.06
N TRP A 381 -1.79 27.24 -9.05
CA TRP A 381 -0.34 27.27 -9.23
C TRP A 381 0.12 26.14 -10.16
N SER A 382 0.03 26.37 -11.46
CA SER A 382 0.41 25.46 -12.55
C SER A 382 1.81 25.82 -13.11
N PRO A 383 2.45 24.89 -13.83
CA PRO A 383 3.73 25.14 -14.49
C PRO A 383 3.74 26.36 -15.42
N CYS A 384 2.62 26.70 -16.08
CA CYS A 384 2.45 27.92 -16.89
C CYS A 384 2.93 29.18 -16.15
N HIS A 385 2.50 29.36 -14.90
CA HIS A 385 2.82 30.58 -14.15
C HIS A 385 4.30 30.65 -13.78
N LYS A 386 4.89 29.52 -13.37
CA LYS A 386 6.25 29.47 -12.79
C LYS A 386 7.37 29.36 -13.82
N ASN A 387 7.12 28.81 -15.00
CA ASN A 387 8.15 28.62 -16.02
C ASN A 387 8.49 29.96 -16.68
N SER A 388 9.75 30.40 -16.61
CA SER A 388 10.20 31.64 -17.27
C SER A 388 10.15 31.54 -18.80
N GLU A 389 10.48 30.38 -19.38
CA GLU A 389 10.48 30.18 -20.84
C GLU A 389 9.08 30.37 -21.43
N PHE A 390 8.04 29.90 -20.72
CA PHE A 390 6.64 30.11 -21.11
C PHE A 390 6.31 31.59 -21.37
N TRP A 391 6.78 32.48 -20.49
CA TRP A 391 6.53 33.92 -20.62
C TRP A 391 7.29 34.54 -21.78
N TYR A 392 8.52 34.09 -22.05
CA TYR A 392 9.30 34.55 -23.21
C TYR A 392 8.67 34.09 -24.53
N ASP A 393 8.25 32.83 -24.61
CA ASP A 393 7.73 32.24 -25.84
C ASP A 393 6.33 32.75 -26.21
N ASN A 394 5.52 33.12 -25.21
CA ASN A 394 4.12 33.53 -25.43
C ASN A 394 3.87 35.03 -25.31
N ILE A 395 4.91 35.86 -25.13
CA ILE A 395 4.73 37.30 -24.91
C ILE A 395 4.01 37.99 -26.08
N GLU A 396 4.27 37.56 -27.31
CA GLU A 396 3.64 38.14 -28.51
C GLU A 396 2.13 37.90 -28.51
N LYS A 397 1.67 36.73 -28.04
CA LYS A 397 0.22 36.44 -27.88
C LYS A 397 -0.44 37.32 -26.82
N PHE A 398 0.29 37.75 -25.79
CA PHE A 398 -0.24 38.72 -24.81
C PHE A 398 -0.39 40.12 -25.43
N LYS A 399 0.45 40.50 -26.40
CA LYS A 399 0.37 41.79 -27.09
C LYS A 399 -0.79 41.85 -28.08
N GLU A 400 -1.18 40.71 -28.65
CA GLU A 400 -2.29 40.60 -29.59
C GLU A 400 -3.60 41.21 -29.04
N ASN A 401 -4.44 41.72 -29.95
CA ASN A 401 -5.74 42.31 -29.65
C ASN A 401 -5.69 43.43 -28.59
N ASN A 402 -4.66 44.27 -28.62
CA ASN A 402 -4.44 45.37 -27.67
C ASN A 402 -4.43 44.89 -26.22
N TRP A 403 -3.64 43.86 -25.90
CA TRP A 403 -3.49 43.35 -24.54
C TRP A 403 -4.80 42.81 -23.93
N LYS A 404 -5.66 42.19 -24.74
CA LYS A 404 -6.98 41.69 -24.28
C LYS A 404 -6.86 40.70 -23.12
N LEU A 405 -5.91 39.77 -23.20
CA LEU A 405 -5.68 38.77 -22.14
C LEU A 405 -5.18 39.41 -20.84
N LEU A 406 -4.27 40.39 -20.94
CA LEU A 406 -3.83 41.17 -19.79
C LEU A 406 -5.00 41.94 -19.15
N LYS A 407 -5.92 42.50 -19.96
CA LYS A 407 -7.12 43.17 -19.42
C LYS A 407 -8.04 42.19 -18.71
N SER A 408 -8.23 40.99 -19.25
CA SER A 408 -8.98 39.92 -18.58
C SER A 408 -8.32 39.53 -17.26
N LEU A 409 -7.00 39.35 -17.23
CA LEU A 409 -6.24 39.06 -16.01
C LEU A 409 -6.41 40.17 -14.95
N ILE A 410 -6.28 41.43 -15.35
CA ILE A 410 -6.46 42.60 -14.49
C ILE A 410 -7.89 42.70 -13.95
N SER A 411 -8.89 42.31 -14.73
CA SER A 411 -10.29 42.36 -14.30
C SER A 411 -10.55 41.42 -13.10
N LEU A 412 -9.82 40.28 -13.05
CA LEU A 412 -9.91 39.28 -11.98
C LEU A 412 -9.26 39.70 -10.65
N LEU A 413 -8.58 40.86 -10.61
CA LEU A 413 -8.08 41.45 -9.36
C LEU A 413 -9.18 42.13 -8.52
N SER A 414 -10.37 42.35 -9.09
CA SER A 414 -11.40 43.18 -8.45
C SER A 414 -12.20 42.40 -7.42
N ASP A 415 -12.47 43.02 -6.26
CA ASP A 415 -13.22 42.43 -5.15
C ASP A 415 -14.72 42.32 -5.46
N ASP A 416 -15.20 41.15 -5.88
CA ASP A 416 -16.62 40.81 -5.73
C ASP A 416 -16.84 40.29 -4.29
N ASN A 417 -17.02 41.24 -3.35
CA ASN A 417 -17.30 41.01 -1.92
C ASN A 417 -18.65 40.32 -1.62
N SER A 418 -19.25 39.65 -2.60
CA SER A 418 -20.58 39.03 -2.54
C SER A 418 -20.55 37.50 -2.68
N ALA A 419 -19.38 36.88 -2.59
CA ALA A 419 -19.21 35.46 -2.81
C ALA A 419 -19.18 34.65 -1.49
N PRO A 420 -19.75 33.42 -1.46
CA PRO A 420 -19.75 32.56 -0.27
C PRO A 420 -18.32 32.16 0.16
N ASP A 421 -18.13 31.76 1.42
CA ASP A 421 -16.81 31.50 2.06
C ASP A 421 -15.83 30.63 1.24
N ALA A 422 -16.32 29.65 0.46
CA ALA A 422 -15.49 28.81 -0.40
C ALA A 422 -14.83 29.59 -1.56
N ASN A 423 -15.46 30.66 -2.05
CA ASN A 423 -14.94 31.51 -3.13
C ASN A 423 -13.87 32.49 -2.63
N VAL A 424 -13.80 32.76 -1.32
CA VAL A 424 -12.83 33.69 -0.74
C VAL A 424 -11.40 33.13 -0.84
N ASN A 425 -11.22 31.83 -0.59
CA ASN A 425 -9.92 31.16 -0.75
C ASN A 425 -9.46 31.12 -2.21
N GLN A 426 -10.38 30.89 -3.15
CA GLN A 426 -10.07 30.94 -4.57
C GLN A 426 -9.76 32.36 -5.03
N LEU A 427 -10.46 33.37 -4.51
CA LEU A 427 -10.16 34.78 -4.75
C LEU A 427 -8.74 35.14 -4.30
N TYR A 428 -8.33 34.77 -3.08
CA TYR A 428 -6.97 35.01 -2.62
C TYR A 428 -5.92 34.28 -3.46
N THR A 429 -6.22 33.04 -3.88
CA THR A 429 -5.35 32.27 -4.77
C THR A 429 -5.19 32.98 -6.11
N ASN A 430 -6.29 33.38 -6.75
CA ASN A 430 -6.30 34.15 -7.98
C ASN A 430 -5.51 35.47 -7.81
N GLN A 431 -5.75 36.24 -6.75
CA GLN A 431 -5.04 37.50 -6.49
C GLN A 431 -3.53 37.29 -6.37
N SER A 432 -3.09 36.24 -5.66
CA SER A 432 -1.67 35.91 -5.50
C SER A 432 -1.00 35.54 -6.84
N ILE A 433 -1.66 34.70 -7.63
CA ILE A 433 -1.16 34.25 -8.95
C ILE A 433 -1.13 35.43 -9.91
N ILE A 434 -2.17 36.26 -9.96
CA ILE A 434 -2.23 37.41 -10.86
C ILE A 434 -1.12 38.43 -10.53
N CYS A 435 -0.88 38.70 -9.25
CA CYS A 435 0.25 39.58 -8.88
C CYS A 435 1.57 38.99 -9.39
N TYR A 436 1.81 37.71 -9.13
CA TYR A 436 2.99 37.02 -9.61
C TYR A 436 3.14 37.07 -11.14
N ASP A 437 2.08 36.75 -11.89
CA ASP A 437 2.04 36.78 -13.36
C ASP A 437 2.35 38.16 -13.92
N LEU A 438 1.77 39.22 -13.34
CA LEU A 438 2.09 40.59 -13.71
C LEU A 438 3.56 40.91 -13.46
N SER A 439 4.12 40.40 -12.36
CA SER A 439 5.55 40.56 -12.07
C SER A 439 6.44 39.88 -13.11
N MET A 440 6.02 38.73 -13.65
CA MET A 440 6.72 38.00 -14.71
C MET A 440 6.60 38.73 -16.05
N LEU A 441 5.41 39.21 -16.40
CA LEU A 441 5.18 40.02 -17.60
C LEU A 441 5.99 41.31 -17.60
N ILE A 442 6.09 42.02 -16.47
CA ILE A 442 6.90 43.24 -16.35
C ILE A 442 8.39 42.94 -16.58
N LYS A 443 8.89 41.79 -16.10
CA LYS A 443 10.29 41.38 -16.30
C LYS A 443 10.58 41.06 -17.77
N VAL A 444 9.67 40.36 -18.44
CA VAL A 444 9.87 39.93 -19.84
C VAL A 444 9.63 41.10 -20.80
N ALA A 445 8.61 41.92 -20.56
CA ALA A 445 8.24 43.05 -21.40
C ALA A 445 7.99 44.31 -20.54
N PRO A 446 9.00 45.17 -20.34
CA PRO A 446 8.87 46.40 -19.55
C PRO A 446 7.78 47.37 -20.06
N GLU A 447 7.43 47.30 -21.35
CA GLU A 447 6.36 48.09 -21.96
C GLU A 447 4.96 47.84 -21.36
N VAL A 448 4.76 46.66 -20.76
CA VAL A 448 3.53 46.27 -20.05
C VAL A 448 3.18 47.27 -18.94
N VAL A 449 4.19 47.90 -18.33
CA VAL A 449 3.99 48.90 -17.27
C VAL A 449 3.12 50.08 -17.72
N LYS A 450 3.29 50.53 -18.98
CA LYS A 450 2.46 51.62 -19.54
C LYS A 450 0.99 51.20 -19.62
N VAL A 451 0.75 49.96 -20.02
CA VAL A 451 -0.59 49.37 -20.12
C VAL A 451 -1.20 49.20 -18.73
N ILE A 452 -0.48 48.62 -17.77
CA ILE A 452 -0.91 48.46 -16.36
C ILE A 452 -1.30 49.80 -15.74
N ASN A 453 -0.50 50.85 -15.98
CA ASN A 453 -0.77 52.20 -15.48
C ASN A 453 -2.02 52.81 -16.10
N SER A 454 -2.26 52.60 -17.40
CA SER A 454 -3.47 53.11 -18.08
C SER A 454 -4.78 52.52 -17.52
N PHE A 455 -4.74 51.32 -16.95
CA PHE A 455 -5.90 50.66 -16.33
C PHE A 455 -6.06 50.95 -14.83
N GLY A 456 -5.24 51.83 -14.25
CA GLY A 456 -5.25 52.10 -12.80
C GLY A 456 -4.93 50.87 -11.96
N THR A 457 -4.27 49.85 -12.54
CA THR A 457 -4.02 48.59 -11.84
C THR A 457 -2.95 48.74 -10.77
N LYS A 458 -2.05 49.71 -10.92
CA LYS A 458 -1.03 50.05 -9.93
C LYS A 458 -1.64 50.36 -8.55
N THR A 459 -2.73 51.15 -8.50
CA THR A 459 -3.40 51.46 -7.24
C THR A 459 -4.08 50.23 -6.65
N LYS A 460 -4.68 49.36 -7.48
CA LYS A 460 -5.27 48.08 -7.04
C LYS A 460 -4.24 47.11 -6.42
N ILE A 461 -3.06 46.97 -7.02
CA ILE A 461 -2.00 46.11 -6.45
C ILE A 461 -1.50 46.72 -5.13
N MET A 462 -1.41 48.06 -5.06
CA MET A 462 -1.02 48.74 -3.83
C MET A 462 -2.03 48.54 -2.69
N THR A 463 -3.34 48.48 -2.99
CA THR A 463 -4.36 48.15 -1.97
C THR A 463 -4.23 46.70 -1.49
N LEU A 464 -3.87 45.77 -2.38
CA LEU A 464 -3.67 44.35 -2.04
C LEU A 464 -2.47 44.09 -1.12
N MET A 465 -1.54 45.03 -0.96
CA MET A 465 -0.48 44.94 0.06
C MET A 465 -1.03 44.94 1.50
N ASN A 466 -2.27 45.43 1.68
CA ASN A 466 -2.97 45.42 2.95
C ASN A 466 -4.02 44.28 3.04
N SER A 467 -3.97 43.30 2.12
CA SER A 467 -4.85 42.13 2.14
C SER A 467 -4.67 41.31 3.43
N PRO A 468 -5.74 40.70 3.97
CA PRO A 468 -5.65 39.81 5.13
C PRO A 468 -4.83 38.53 4.84
N ASN A 469 -4.66 38.14 3.57
CA ASN A 469 -3.89 36.95 3.20
C ASN A 469 -2.39 37.24 3.03
N SER A 470 -1.54 36.50 3.75
CA SER A 470 -0.08 36.69 3.73
C SER A 470 0.57 36.45 2.36
N ASN A 471 0.08 35.50 1.57
CA ASN A 471 0.62 35.19 0.24
C ASN A 471 0.30 36.31 -0.76
N VAL A 472 -0.94 36.82 -0.72
CA VAL A 472 -1.35 37.96 -1.55
C VAL A 472 -0.50 39.19 -1.22
N LYS A 473 -0.30 39.47 0.06
CA LYS A 473 0.56 40.57 0.51
C LYS A 473 2.00 40.43 0.01
N PHE A 474 2.56 39.23 0.09
CA PHE A 474 3.93 38.95 -0.36
C PHE A 474 4.09 39.19 -1.86
N GLU A 475 3.21 38.63 -2.69
CA GLU A 475 3.30 38.78 -4.15
C GLU A 475 2.91 40.19 -4.63
N ALA A 476 1.94 40.84 -3.97
CA ALA A 476 1.58 42.23 -4.27
C ALA A 476 2.74 43.19 -3.97
N LEU A 477 3.45 43.01 -2.85
CA LEU A 477 4.63 43.80 -2.50
C LEU A 477 5.74 43.63 -3.54
N ARG A 478 6.05 42.37 -3.90
CA ARG A 478 7.07 42.04 -4.90
C ARG A 478 6.77 42.66 -6.27
N THR A 479 5.51 42.59 -6.69
CA THR A 479 5.05 43.17 -7.96
C THR A 479 5.12 44.69 -7.92
N THR A 480 4.76 45.31 -6.80
CA THR A 480 4.86 46.77 -6.60
C THR A 480 6.30 47.24 -6.68
N GLN A 481 7.25 46.52 -6.09
CA GLN A 481 8.69 46.84 -6.18
C GLN A 481 9.17 46.86 -7.64
N LEU A 482 8.77 45.87 -8.44
CA LEU A 482 9.09 45.81 -9.88
C LEU A 482 8.42 46.94 -10.68
N LEU A 483 7.17 47.29 -10.36
CA LEU A 483 6.46 48.41 -10.97
C LEU A 483 7.14 49.74 -10.69
N VAL A 484 7.63 49.95 -9.46
CA VAL A 484 8.36 51.17 -9.08
C VAL A 484 9.70 51.24 -9.82
N ALA A 485 10.44 50.14 -9.90
CA ALA A 485 11.73 50.09 -10.58
C ALA A 485 11.64 50.39 -12.08
N ASN A 486 10.53 50.02 -12.75
CA ASN A 486 10.32 50.22 -14.18
C ASN A 486 9.42 51.44 -14.50
N SER A 487 9.18 52.33 -13.53
CA SER A 487 8.33 53.52 -13.70
C SER A 487 9.10 54.82 -14.01
N LEU A 488 10.37 54.70 -14.39
CA LEU A 488 11.24 55.80 -14.82
C LEU A 488 11.24 55.99 -16.33
#